data_AF-A9MMZ2-F1
#
_entry.id   AF-A9MMZ2-F1
#
_cell.length_a   1.000
_cell.length_b   1.000
_cell.length_c   1.000
_cell.angle_alpha   90.00
_cell.angle_beta   90.00
_cell.angle_gamma   90.00
#
_symmetry.space_group_name_H-M   'P 1'
#
loop_
_entity.id
_entity.type
_entity.pdbx_description
1 polymer ?
#
loop_
_entity_poly.entity_id
_entity_poly.type
_entity_poly.pdbx_seq_one_letter_code
_entity_poly.pdbx_strand_id
1 'polypeptide(L)'
;MKGVIKLSLLALSISFSFVGYAESKSVEVLSAVVKDQKIPGAQVVIQRNGEQSISSLSDDSGNAQIGNNAADTNDSLIIIKKSGYSTLVAKCPCSGMSYALSPTMKGLDSMRVVLGWGRSPADLDSHMVYPGNHIFFNHKLGDNGNLDVDDTDSFGPETITLTRRENGKPYVYAVHDYSDKSDPDTRNLSNSEAKVFVYVGESLVRTYYVPKDQSGNLWTVFKVNENGAIEDVNNIKGISVGAGDIDNVLTPLLNSNTTLPHQNWGAEQIDISNALNLKGEESYRRKQYEEAISFFTESVNNYSENGKAYGNLGLVYQKVGRTAEAIWANRKAIALASGKNASTIRAGANYNIGKIYEGEGQYNEALNYYKTAKNEKQNPVYDNAIMRVSSKIN
;
A
#
# COMPACT_ATOMS: atom_id res chain seq x y z
N MET A 1 -33.07 29.73 -75.92
CA MET A 1 -32.24 28.52 -75.97
C MET A 1 -31.02 28.74 -75.09
N LYS A 2 -30.70 27.74 -74.27
CA LYS A 2 -29.88 27.81 -73.05
C LYS A 2 -28.42 28.17 -73.34
N GLY A 3 -27.88 29.12 -72.59
CA GLY A 3 -26.44 29.37 -72.48
C GLY A 3 -25.79 28.42 -71.48
N VAL A 4 -24.55 28.01 -71.75
CA VAL A 4 -23.70 27.31 -70.79
C VAL A 4 -22.29 27.90 -70.89
N ILE A 5 -21.94 28.75 -69.94
CA ILE A 5 -20.59 29.21 -69.67
C ILE A 5 -19.94 28.12 -68.80
N LYS A 6 -18.91 27.44 -69.31
CA LYS A 6 -18.10 26.52 -68.50
C LYS A 6 -17.16 27.33 -67.62
N LEU A 7 -17.53 27.50 -66.35
CA LEU A 7 -16.67 28.02 -65.30
C LEU A 7 -15.81 26.87 -64.76
N SER A 8 -14.54 26.81 -65.15
CA SER A 8 -13.57 25.86 -64.55
C SER A 8 -13.16 26.39 -63.17
N LEU A 9 -13.75 25.84 -62.11
CA LEU A 9 -13.27 26.04 -60.74
C LEU A 9 -11.91 25.36 -60.59
N LEU A 10 -10.85 26.17 -60.41
CA LEU A 10 -9.58 25.68 -59.90
C LEU A 10 -9.74 25.47 -58.39
N ALA A 11 -9.95 24.22 -57.97
CA ALA A 11 -10.01 23.86 -56.56
C ALA A 11 -8.60 23.99 -55.95
N LEU A 12 -8.36 25.09 -55.23
CA LEU A 12 -7.17 25.25 -54.42
C LEU A 12 -7.30 24.36 -53.19
N SER A 13 -6.73 23.15 -53.24
CA SER A 13 -6.65 22.24 -52.10
C SER A 13 -5.67 22.80 -51.08
N ILE A 14 -6.18 23.56 -50.09
CA ILE A 14 -5.43 23.94 -48.91
C ILE A 14 -5.19 22.66 -48.11
N SER A 15 -3.99 22.13 -48.23
CA SER A 15 -3.54 20.99 -47.43
C SER A 15 -3.32 21.53 -46.01
N PHE A 16 -4.28 21.31 -45.11
CA PHE A 16 -4.04 21.48 -43.68
C PHE A 16 -3.08 20.39 -43.25
N SER A 17 -1.80 20.73 -43.13
CA SER A 17 -0.85 19.93 -42.38
C SER A 17 -1.29 19.95 -40.93
N PHE A 18 -2.02 18.93 -40.49
CA PHE A 18 -2.15 18.65 -39.07
C PHE A 18 -0.74 18.33 -38.56
N VAL A 19 -0.11 19.31 -37.91
CA VAL A 19 0.99 19.02 -37.00
C VAL A 19 0.34 18.30 -35.84
N GLY A 20 0.34 16.97 -35.87
CA GLY A 20 0.02 16.16 -34.71
C GLY A 20 1.07 16.48 -33.65
N TYR A 21 0.77 17.36 -32.72
CA TYR A 21 1.54 17.47 -31.49
C TYR A 21 1.37 16.14 -30.77
N ALA A 22 2.43 15.36 -30.68
CA ALA A 22 2.47 14.22 -29.79
C ALA A 22 2.25 14.76 -28.37
N GLU A 23 1.10 14.44 -27.77
CA GLU A 23 0.73 14.88 -26.44
C GLU A 23 1.79 14.38 -25.45
N SER A 24 2.48 15.30 -24.79
CA SER A 24 3.53 14.94 -23.83
C SER A 24 2.88 14.25 -22.64
N LYS A 25 3.24 12.98 -22.41
CA LYS A 25 2.78 12.24 -21.23
C LYS A 25 3.33 12.90 -19.96
N SER A 26 2.42 13.29 -19.07
CA SER A 26 2.75 13.81 -17.75
C SER A 26 2.15 12.93 -16.66
N VAL A 27 2.85 12.89 -15.53
CA VAL A 27 2.33 12.32 -14.28
C VAL A 27 2.01 13.46 -13.33
N GLU A 28 0.80 13.46 -12.79
CA GLU A 28 0.41 14.41 -11.76
C GLU A 28 0.75 13.85 -10.37
N VAL A 29 1.38 14.67 -9.54
CA VAL A 29 1.78 14.32 -8.16
C VAL A 29 1.00 15.14 -7.16
N LEU A 30 0.22 14.44 -6.33
CA LEU A 30 -0.72 15.02 -5.36
C LEU A 30 -0.33 14.67 -3.92
N SER A 31 -0.89 15.40 -2.97
CA SER A 31 -0.91 15.01 -1.55
C SER A 31 -1.95 13.92 -1.32
N ALA A 32 -1.57 12.88 -0.59
CA ALA A 32 -2.53 11.86 -0.15
C ALA A 32 -3.43 12.34 1.00
N VAL A 33 -3.11 13.46 1.67
CA VAL A 33 -3.83 13.87 2.90
C VAL A 33 -4.48 15.24 2.82
N VAL A 34 -4.32 15.92 1.70
CA VAL A 34 -4.96 17.23 1.44
C VAL A 34 -5.52 17.19 0.03
N LYS A 35 -6.85 17.28 -0.08
CA LYS A 35 -7.55 17.24 -1.37
C LYS A 35 -6.97 18.28 -2.34
N ASP A 36 -6.72 17.87 -3.58
CA ASP A 36 -6.20 18.65 -4.70
C ASP A 36 -4.83 19.34 -4.49
N GLN A 37 -4.17 19.13 -3.36
CA GLN A 37 -2.87 19.76 -3.11
C GLN A 37 -1.80 19.15 -4.01
N LYS A 38 -1.33 19.94 -4.97
CA LYS A 38 -0.21 19.59 -5.86
C LYS A 38 1.11 19.58 -5.10
N ILE A 39 2.01 18.65 -5.43
CA ILE A 39 3.34 18.56 -4.81
C ILE A 39 4.41 18.94 -5.84
N PRO A 40 5.01 20.14 -5.73
CA PRO A 40 6.16 20.52 -6.56
C PRO A 40 7.47 19.87 -6.10
N GLY A 41 8.40 19.72 -7.04
CA GLY A 41 9.75 19.22 -6.80
C GLY A 41 9.81 17.76 -6.34
N ALA A 42 8.76 16.97 -6.59
CA ALA A 42 8.82 15.51 -6.43
C ALA A 42 9.57 14.92 -7.62
N GLN A 43 10.54 14.06 -7.32
CA GLN A 43 11.29 13.35 -8.34
C GLN A 43 10.47 12.14 -8.81
N VAL A 44 10.01 12.19 -10.06
CA VAL A 44 9.39 11.07 -10.74
C VAL A 44 10.46 10.36 -11.54
N VAL A 45 10.55 9.04 -11.36
CA VAL A 45 11.48 8.16 -12.06
C VAL A 45 10.70 7.04 -12.71
N ILE A 46 10.85 6.87 -14.02
CA ILE A 46 10.35 5.70 -14.75
C ILE A 46 11.52 4.75 -14.94
N GLN A 47 11.37 3.52 -14.46
CA GLN A 47 12.35 2.46 -14.55
C GLN A 47 11.80 1.27 -15.34
N ARG A 48 12.63 0.72 -16.22
CA ARG A 48 12.35 -0.48 -17.00
C ARG A 48 13.51 -1.44 -16.93
N ASN A 49 13.21 -2.73 -17.06
CA ASN A 49 14.24 -3.74 -17.06
C ASN A 49 15.13 -3.60 -18.31
N GLY A 50 16.44 -3.43 -18.11
CA GLY A 50 17.41 -3.32 -19.21
C GLY A 50 17.50 -1.95 -19.93
N GLU A 51 16.73 -0.95 -19.50
CA GLU A 51 16.78 0.42 -20.07
C GLU A 51 17.28 1.45 -19.04
N GLN A 52 17.77 2.59 -19.53
CA GLN A 52 18.08 3.72 -18.65
C GLN A 52 16.80 4.31 -18.07
N SER A 53 16.84 4.66 -16.79
CA SER A 53 15.72 5.33 -16.14
C SER A 53 15.54 6.74 -16.67
N ILE A 54 14.28 7.14 -16.84
CA ILE A 54 13.89 8.51 -17.17
C ILE A 54 13.50 9.19 -15.86
N SER A 55 13.91 10.44 -15.64
CA SER A 55 13.51 11.19 -14.46
C SER A 55 13.16 12.64 -14.77
N SER A 56 12.15 13.14 -14.09
CA SER A 56 11.74 14.54 -14.11
C SER A 56 11.29 14.99 -12.72
N LEU A 57 11.22 16.30 -12.52
CA LEU A 57 10.66 16.90 -11.32
C LEU A 57 9.25 17.40 -11.63
N SER A 58 8.34 17.28 -10.67
CA SER A 58 7.05 17.95 -10.76
C SER A 58 7.20 19.47 -10.66
N ASP A 59 6.45 20.19 -11.48
CA ASP A 59 6.35 21.65 -11.45
C ASP A 59 5.41 22.16 -10.34
N ASP A 60 5.16 23.47 -10.30
CA ASP A 60 4.25 24.11 -9.34
C ASP A 60 2.78 23.66 -9.46
N SER A 61 2.41 23.07 -10.61
CA SER A 61 1.11 22.44 -10.82
C SER A 61 1.12 20.94 -10.45
N GLY A 62 2.23 20.42 -9.92
CA GLY A 62 2.40 19.01 -9.58
C GLY A 62 2.67 18.10 -10.78
N ASN A 63 2.91 18.65 -11.97
CA ASN A 63 3.07 17.85 -13.20
C ASN A 63 4.53 17.54 -13.48
N ALA A 64 4.85 16.26 -13.66
CA ALA A 64 6.16 15.78 -14.07
C ALA A 64 6.11 15.21 -15.49
N GLN A 65 6.88 15.78 -16.40
CA GLN A 65 6.93 15.35 -17.80
C GLN A 65 7.76 14.06 -17.94
N ILE A 66 7.17 12.97 -18.42
CA ILE A 66 7.85 11.66 -18.54
C ILE A 66 8.26 11.31 -19.98
N GLY A 67 7.92 12.18 -20.93
CA GLY A 67 8.30 12.05 -22.35
C GLY A 67 7.49 10.99 -23.11
N ASN A 68 7.47 11.10 -24.43
CA ASN A 68 6.57 10.30 -25.30
C ASN A 68 6.92 8.80 -25.32
N ASN A 69 8.18 8.45 -25.04
CA ASN A 69 8.67 7.06 -25.04
C ASN A 69 8.42 6.32 -23.71
N ALA A 70 7.82 6.97 -22.71
CA ALA A 70 7.39 6.34 -21.46
C ALA A 70 6.14 5.45 -21.64
N ALA A 71 5.97 4.84 -22.83
CA ALA A 71 4.93 3.88 -23.17
C ALA A 71 4.62 2.92 -22.02
N ASP A 72 3.34 2.82 -21.70
CA ASP A 72 2.72 2.05 -20.62
C ASP A 72 2.90 0.55 -20.85
N THR A 73 4.13 0.05 -20.77
CA THR A 73 4.37 -1.39 -20.73
C THR A 73 4.07 -1.89 -19.32
N ASN A 74 3.48 -3.09 -19.21
CA ASN A 74 3.12 -3.71 -17.94
C ASN A 74 4.31 -3.94 -16.97
N ASP A 75 5.54 -3.77 -17.46
CA ASP A 75 6.79 -3.96 -16.74
C ASP A 75 7.48 -2.64 -16.35
N SER A 76 6.91 -1.49 -16.70
CA SER A 76 7.43 -0.19 -16.29
C SER A 76 7.04 0.11 -14.84
N LEU A 77 8.04 0.47 -14.02
CA LEU A 77 7.84 0.97 -12.67
C LEU A 77 7.94 2.49 -12.64
N ILE A 78 6.99 3.12 -11.95
CA ILE A 78 7.10 4.49 -11.52
C ILE A 78 7.58 4.52 -10.07
N ILE A 79 8.57 5.36 -9.81
CA ILE A 79 9.11 5.63 -8.47
C ILE A 79 9.01 7.13 -8.24
N ILE A 80 8.29 7.56 -7.21
CA ILE A 80 8.15 8.97 -6.86
C ILE A 80 8.77 9.23 -5.50
N LYS A 81 9.71 10.18 -5.44
CA LYS A 81 10.48 10.53 -4.25
C LYS A 81 10.32 12.00 -3.91
N LYS A 82 10.05 12.29 -2.64
CA LYS A 82 10.08 13.65 -2.08
C LYS A 82 10.47 13.57 -0.60
N SER A 83 11.39 14.40 -0.16
CA SER A 83 11.73 14.51 1.26
C SER A 83 10.48 14.87 2.08
N GLY A 84 10.26 14.16 3.19
CA GLY A 84 9.06 14.28 4.03
C GLY A 84 7.89 13.37 3.61
N TYR A 85 8.05 12.61 2.53
CA TYR A 85 7.05 11.68 2.02
C TYR A 85 7.62 10.28 1.89
N SER A 86 6.77 9.27 2.07
CA SER A 86 7.07 7.89 1.75
C SER A 86 7.35 7.75 0.25
N THR A 87 8.38 6.98 -0.10
CA THR A 87 8.66 6.69 -1.51
C THR A 87 7.52 5.84 -2.09
N LEU A 88 6.91 6.30 -3.17
CA LEU A 88 5.90 5.55 -3.90
C LEU A 88 6.59 4.71 -4.97
N VAL A 89 6.22 3.43 -5.07
CA VAL A 89 6.65 2.54 -6.14
C VAL A 89 5.41 1.82 -6.68
N ALA A 90 5.14 1.92 -7.98
CA ALA A 90 3.99 1.28 -8.60
C ALA A 90 4.32 0.83 -10.03
N LYS A 91 3.54 -0.11 -10.57
CA LYS A 91 3.51 -0.37 -12.01
C LYS A 91 2.70 0.72 -12.72
N CYS A 92 3.16 1.15 -13.88
CA CYS A 92 2.35 1.93 -14.83
C CYS A 92 1.06 1.12 -15.18
N PRO A 93 -0.04 1.75 -15.64
CA PRO A 93 -0.08 2.91 -16.53
C PRO A 93 0.26 4.21 -15.82
N CYS A 94 1.08 5.02 -16.48
CA CYS A 94 1.55 6.32 -16.05
C CYS A 94 0.83 7.45 -16.79
N SER A 95 0.24 7.15 -17.95
CA SER A 95 -0.61 8.09 -18.69
C SER A 95 -2.00 8.21 -18.05
N GLY A 96 -2.47 9.43 -17.81
CA GLY A 96 -3.84 9.68 -17.32
C GLY A 96 -4.11 9.29 -15.87
N MET A 97 -3.06 9.00 -15.10
CA MET A 97 -3.12 8.66 -13.68
C MET A 97 -2.50 9.79 -12.84
N SER A 98 -3.15 10.11 -11.72
CA SER A 98 -2.56 10.93 -10.67
C SER A 98 -2.02 10.02 -9.56
N TYR A 99 -0.86 10.38 -8.99
CA TYR A 99 -0.23 9.63 -7.92
C TYR A 99 -0.10 10.49 -6.67
N ALA A 100 -0.71 10.02 -5.59
CA ALA A 100 -0.72 10.73 -4.32
C ALA A 100 0.39 10.25 -3.39
N LEU A 101 1.25 11.16 -2.96
CA LEU A 101 2.32 10.89 -2.01
C LEU A 101 1.80 11.01 -0.58
N SER A 102 2.07 9.96 0.20
CA SER A 102 1.83 9.90 1.63
C SER A 102 2.95 10.61 2.40
N PRO A 103 2.67 11.66 3.21
CA PRO A 103 3.66 12.17 4.16
C PRO A 103 4.12 11.08 5.13
N THR A 104 5.39 11.11 5.55
CA THR A 104 5.91 10.14 6.53
C THR A 104 5.11 10.19 7.82
N MET A 105 4.77 9.02 8.38
CA MET A 105 4.02 8.90 9.63
C MET A 105 4.94 8.52 10.79
N LYS A 106 4.62 9.01 11.99
CA LYS A 106 5.41 8.77 13.21
C LYS A 106 4.75 7.83 14.20
N GLY A 107 3.47 7.49 14.02
CA GLY A 107 2.76 6.62 14.95
C GLY A 107 3.23 5.16 14.81
N LEU A 108 3.55 4.51 15.94
CA LEU A 108 4.00 3.11 15.98
C LEU A 108 3.06 2.13 15.25
N ASP A 109 1.75 2.36 15.36
CA ASP A 109 0.69 1.59 14.72
C ASP A 109 -0.12 2.42 13.72
N SER A 110 0.49 3.48 13.19
CA SER A 110 -0.17 4.27 12.15
C SER A 110 -0.11 3.54 10.81
N MET A 111 -1.20 3.62 10.06
CA MET A 111 -1.33 3.06 8.73
C MET A 111 -2.08 4.05 7.85
N ARG A 112 -1.62 4.24 6.62
CA ARG A 112 -2.33 5.02 5.62
C ARG A 112 -2.61 4.16 4.41
N VAL A 113 -3.86 4.19 3.97
CA VAL A 113 -4.34 3.50 2.78
C VAL A 113 -4.73 4.55 1.78
N VAL A 114 -4.08 4.54 0.62
CA VAL A 114 -4.32 5.49 -0.47
C VAL A 114 -4.87 4.69 -1.65
N LEU A 115 -6.12 4.95 -2.00
CA LEU A 115 -6.77 4.48 -3.21
C LEU A 115 -6.55 5.51 -4.32
N GLY A 116 -6.11 5.08 -5.49
CA GLY A 116 -6.12 5.88 -6.71
C GLY A 116 -6.58 5.05 -7.89
N TRP A 117 -7.33 5.64 -8.82
CA TRP A 117 -7.89 4.93 -9.98
C TRP A 117 -7.84 5.78 -11.25
N GLY A 118 -8.13 5.14 -12.38
CA GLY A 118 -8.18 5.81 -13.67
C GLY A 118 -9.46 6.62 -13.85
N ARG A 119 -9.65 7.14 -15.07
CA ARG A 119 -10.79 8.01 -15.40
C ARG A 119 -12.19 7.37 -15.24
N SER A 120 -12.28 6.05 -15.18
CA SER A 120 -13.52 5.30 -15.11
C SER A 120 -13.32 4.11 -14.18
N PRO A 121 -14.28 3.74 -13.31
CA PRO A 121 -15.56 4.41 -13.06
C PRO A 121 -15.34 5.78 -12.39
N ALA A 122 -16.41 6.58 -12.33
CA ALA A 122 -16.32 7.96 -11.84
C ALA A 122 -16.14 8.04 -10.32
N ASP A 123 -16.59 7.04 -9.58
CA ASP A 123 -16.75 7.10 -8.13
C ASP A 123 -16.39 5.76 -7.49
N LEU A 124 -15.21 5.69 -6.87
CA LEU A 124 -14.73 4.53 -6.12
C LEU A 124 -14.52 4.91 -4.66
N ASP A 125 -15.37 4.36 -3.79
CA ASP A 125 -15.37 4.65 -2.36
C ASP A 125 -14.48 3.69 -1.56
N SER A 126 -13.78 4.21 -0.58
CA SER A 126 -12.92 3.52 0.37
C SER A 126 -13.71 3.19 1.64
N HIS A 127 -13.69 1.91 2.01
CA HIS A 127 -14.37 1.40 3.19
C HIS A 127 -13.37 0.75 4.13
N MET A 128 -13.25 1.27 5.35
CA MET A 128 -12.52 0.63 6.44
C MET A 128 -13.48 0.23 7.55
N VAL A 129 -13.64 -1.08 7.79
CA VAL A 129 -14.54 -1.63 8.80
C VAL A 129 -13.74 -2.30 9.91
N TYR A 130 -14.14 -2.08 11.16
CA TYR A 130 -13.58 -2.70 12.36
C TYR A 130 -14.63 -2.70 13.47
N PRO A 131 -14.46 -3.48 14.57
CA PRO A 131 -15.52 -3.62 15.57
C PRO A 131 -16.10 -2.29 16.07
N GLY A 132 -17.40 -2.08 15.81
CA GLY A 132 -18.14 -0.87 16.19
C GLY A 132 -17.95 0.34 15.28
N ASN A 133 -17.19 0.24 14.19
CA ASN A 133 -16.84 1.37 13.34
C ASN A 133 -16.83 1.02 11.85
N HIS A 134 -17.19 2.02 11.05
CA HIS A 134 -17.06 2.00 9.60
C HIS A 134 -16.68 3.40 9.13
N ILE A 135 -15.50 3.54 8.52
CA ILE A 135 -15.00 4.78 7.93
C ILE A 135 -15.24 4.73 6.42
N PHE A 136 -15.97 5.71 5.90
CA PHE A 136 -16.29 5.93 4.48
C PHE A 136 -16.85 7.35 4.26
N PHE A 137 -17.20 7.74 3.05
CA PHE A 137 -17.59 9.12 2.70
C PHE A 137 -18.67 9.74 3.62
N ASN A 138 -19.69 8.97 4.04
CA ASN A 138 -20.78 9.47 4.89
C ASN A 138 -20.42 9.46 6.39
N HIS A 139 -19.43 8.65 6.80
CA HIS A 139 -18.93 8.59 8.18
C HIS A 139 -17.40 8.63 8.17
N LYS A 140 -16.87 9.85 7.97
CA LYS A 140 -15.43 10.07 7.72
C LYS A 140 -14.53 9.91 8.94
N LEU A 141 -15.10 9.86 10.15
CA LEU A 141 -14.36 9.76 11.40
C LEU A 141 -14.69 8.43 12.06
N GLY A 142 -13.67 7.68 12.49
CA GLY A 142 -13.83 6.56 13.41
C GLY A 142 -12.93 6.75 14.63
N ASP A 143 -13.03 5.85 15.61
CA ASP A 143 -12.35 5.96 16.91
C ASP A 143 -10.85 6.26 16.82
N ASN A 144 -10.16 5.70 15.81
CA ASN A 144 -8.71 5.87 15.65
C ASN A 144 -8.29 6.11 14.19
N GLY A 145 -9.18 6.63 13.35
CA GLY A 145 -8.87 6.92 11.97
C GLY A 145 -9.86 7.83 11.29
N ASN A 146 -9.50 8.31 10.11
CA ASN A 146 -10.31 9.22 9.34
C ASN A 146 -10.11 9.02 7.83
N LEU A 147 -11.12 9.40 7.05
CA LEU A 147 -11.00 9.63 5.61
C LEU A 147 -10.41 11.04 5.42
N ASP A 148 -9.10 11.11 5.14
CA ASP A 148 -8.36 12.37 4.96
C ASP A 148 -8.76 13.09 3.67
N VAL A 149 -8.95 12.32 2.61
CA VAL A 149 -9.36 12.82 1.29
C VAL A 149 -10.52 11.96 0.83
N ASP A 150 -11.60 12.66 0.48
CA ASP A 150 -12.83 12.14 -0.09
C ASP A 150 -13.03 12.85 -1.43
N ASP A 151 -12.79 12.13 -2.51
CA ASP A 151 -12.82 12.67 -3.86
C ASP A 151 -14.02 12.11 -4.63
N THR A 152 -15.10 12.89 -4.65
CA THR A 152 -16.36 12.54 -5.31
C THR A 152 -16.51 13.17 -6.70
N ASP A 153 -15.53 13.98 -7.15
CA ASP A 153 -15.62 14.79 -8.37
C ASP A 153 -14.41 14.66 -9.31
N SER A 154 -13.39 13.88 -8.93
CA SER A 154 -12.20 13.56 -9.72
C SER A 154 -11.77 12.10 -9.51
N PHE A 155 -10.61 11.69 -10.05
CA PHE A 155 -10.15 10.28 -10.13
C PHE A 155 -9.33 9.81 -8.91
N GLY A 156 -9.52 10.47 -7.77
CA GLY A 156 -8.82 10.21 -6.53
C GLY A 156 -7.62 11.16 -6.28
N PRO A 157 -6.91 10.98 -5.15
CA PRO A 157 -7.00 9.81 -4.29
C PRO A 157 -8.18 9.85 -3.32
N GLU A 158 -8.61 8.68 -2.88
CA GLU A 158 -9.23 8.57 -1.56
C GLU A 158 -8.22 8.03 -0.56
N THR A 159 -8.21 8.60 0.64
CA THR A 159 -7.20 8.23 1.62
C THR A 159 -7.80 8.06 3.00
N ILE A 160 -7.58 6.88 3.58
CA ILE A 160 -7.89 6.60 4.99
C ILE A 160 -6.59 6.51 5.78
N THR A 161 -6.44 7.34 6.81
CA THR A 161 -5.37 7.20 7.81
C THR A 161 -5.95 6.62 9.10
N LEU A 162 -5.40 5.49 9.54
CA LEU A 162 -5.49 5.03 10.92
C LEU A 162 -4.33 5.64 11.70
N THR A 163 -4.64 6.51 12.67
CA THR A 163 -3.63 7.13 13.53
C THR A 163 -3.01 6.12 14.50
N ARG A 164 -3.80 5.14 14.93
CA ARG A 164 -3.36 4.04 15.79
C ARG A 164 -4.25 2.82 15.60
N ARG A 165 -3.64 1.66 15.34
CA ARG A 165 -4.34 0.38 15.47
C ARG A 165 -4.64 0.05 16.93
N GLU A 166 -5.83 -0.43 17.21
CA GLU A 166 -6.16 -1.01 18.51
C GLU A 166 -5.67 -2.46 18.59
N ASN A 167 -4.92 -2.79 19.63
CA ASN A 167 -4.40 -4.13 19.79
C ASN A 167 -5.54 -5.14 20.01
N GLY A 168 -5.50 -6.25 19.29
CA GLY A 168 -6.55 -7.28 19.34
C GLY A 168 -7.79 -6.99 18.48
N LYS A 169 -7.90 -5.83 17.83
CA LYS A 169 -9.00 -5.57 16.89
C LYS A 169 -8.60 -5.91 15.45
N PRO A 170 -9.45 -6.65 14.70
CA PRO A 170 -9.28 -6.84 13.27
C PRO A 170 -9.84 -5.66 12.47
N TYR A 171 -9.36 -5.51 11.23
CA TYR A 171 -9.80 -4.48 10.27
C TYR A 171 -9.98 -5.12 8.89
N VAL A 172 -10.93 -4.61 8.11
CA VAL A 172 -11.13 -4.96 6.69
C VAL A 172 -11.11 -3.67 5.87
N TYR A 173 -10.32 -3.64 4.81
CA TYR A 173 -10.35 -2.57 3.82
C TYR A 173 -10.94 -3.08 2.50
N ALA A 174 -11.89 -2.32 1.96
CA ALA A 174 -12.51 -2.60 0.67
C ALA A 174 -12.70 -1.32 -0.15
N VAL A 175 -12.86 -1.50 -1.45
CA VAL A 175 -13.22 -0.46 -2.41
C VAL A 175 -14.56 -0.81 -3.03
N HIS A 176 -15.51 0.12 -3.04
CA HIS A 176 -16.82 -0.06 -3.65
C HIS A 176 -16.97 0.83 -4.87
N ASP A 177 -17.39 0.24 -5.99
CA ASP A 177 -17.81 0.98 -7.17
C ASP A 177 -19.27 1.41 -6.98
N TYR A 178 -19.43 2.65 -6.49
CA TYR A 178 -20.75 3.21 -6.23
C TYR A 178 -21.50 3.53 -7.53
N SER A 179 -20.76 3.80 -8.61
CA SER A 179 -21.33 4.05 -9.95
C SER A 179 -22.18 2.87 -10.42
N ASP A 180 -21.77 1.65 -10.03
CA ASP A 180 -22.43 0.39 -10.40
C ASP A 180 -23.19 -0.27 -9.24
N LYS A 181 -23.64 0.50 -8.25
CA LYS A 181 -24.40 -0.04 -7.10
C LYS A 181 -25.68 -0.80 -7.50
N SER A 182 -26.28 -0.46 -8.64
CA SER A 182 -27.49 -1.10 -9.18
C SER A 182 -27.22 -2.18 -10.24
N ASP A 183 -25.98 -2.34 -10.67
CA ASP A 183 -25.56 -3.33 -11.67
C ASP A 183 -24.26 -4.02 -11.24
N PRO A 184 -24.30 -4.88 -10.22
CA PRO A 184 -23.10 -5.49 -9.66
C PRO A 184 -22.44 -6.55 -10.55
N ASP A 185 -23.00 -6.85 -11.72
CA ASP A 185 -22.49 -7.89 -12.63
C ASP A 185 -21.55 -7.34 -13.71
N THR A 186 -21.34 -6.02 -13.77
CA THR A 186 -20.39 -5.39 -14.69
C THR A 186 -18.94 -5.72 -14.33
N ARG A 187 -18.01 -5.32 -15.22
CA ARG A 187 -16.56 -5.38 -15.01
C ARG A 187 -15.92 -4.00 -14.80
N ASN A 188 -16.70 -2.96 -14.52
CA ASN A 188 -16.19 -1.58 -14.49
C ASN A 188 -15.13 -1.40 -13.40
N LEU A 189 -15.38 -1.93 -12.20
CA LEU A 189 -14.38 -1.97 -11.13
C LEU A 189 -13.07 -2.66 -11.56
N SER A 190 -13.14 -3.83 -12.20
CA SER A 190 -11.94 -4.53 -12.72
C SER A 190 -11.18 -3.71 -13.78
N ASN A 191 -11.92 -2.95 -14.59
CA ASN A 191 -11.39 -2.09 -15.65
C ASN A 191 -10.87 -0.75 -15.13
N SER A 192 -11.05 -0.45 -13.84
CA SER A 192 -10.77 0.88 -13.26
C SER A 192 -9.31 1.29 -13.20
N GLU A 193 -8.41 0.33 -13.36
CA GLU A 193 -6.97 0.49 -13.09
C GLU A 193 -6.65 0.90 -11.64
N ALA A 194 -7.62 0.73 -10.73
CA ALA A 194 -7.49 1.07 -9.32
C ALA A 194 -6.31 0.36 -8.66
N LYS A 195 -5.62 1.12 -7.82
CA LYS A 195 -4.47 0.70 -7.02
C LYS A 195 -4.68 1.15 -5.60
N VAL A 196 -4.34 0.27 -4.66
CA VAL A 196 -4.37 0.57 -3.23
C VAL A 196 -2.95 0.48 -2.68
N PHE A 197 -2.47 1.58 -2.15
CA PHE A 197 -1.15 1.71 -1.53
C PHE A 197 -1.30 1.71 -0.01
N VAL A 198 -0.57 0.82 0.68
CA VAL A 198 -0.59 0.74 2.15
C VAL A 198 0.76 1.17 2.69
N TYR A 199 0.77 2.23 3.49
CA TYR A 199 1.96 2.81 4.09
C TYR A 199 1.99 2.54 5.61
N VAL A 200 3.18 2.29 6.13
CA VAL A 200 3.50 2.21 7.57
C VAL A 200 4.79 2.98 7.81
N GLY A 201 4.78 3.91 8.76
CA GLY A 201 5.92 4.79 9.01
C GLY A 201 6.26 5.64 7.78
N GLU A 202 7.45 5.45 7.25
CA GLU A 202 7.93 6.08 6.01
C GLU A 202 7.94 5.12 4.81
N SER A 203 7.46 3.89 4.97
CA SER A 203 7.57 2.83 3.96
C SER A 203 6.23 2.47 3.30
N LEU A 204 6.25 2.26 1.99
CA LEU A 204 5.19 1.58 1.25
C LEU A 204 5.33 0.07 1.46
N VAL A 205 4.43 -0.55 2.22
CA VAL A 205 4.55 -1.96 2.63
C VAL A 205 3.75 -2.92 1.76
N ARG A 206 2.70 -2.42 1.07
CA ARG A 206 1.90 -3.19 0.10
C ARG A 206 1.36 -2.29 -1.01
N THR A 207 1.23 -2.89 -2.19
CA THR A 207 0.50 -2.32 -3.31
C THR A 207 -0.41 -3.40 -3.88
N TYR A 208 -1.70 -3.11 -3.93
CA TYR A 208 -2.69 -3.98 -4.54
C TYR A 208 -3.15 -3.38 -5.84
N TYR A 209 -3.35 -4.23 -6.85
CA TYR A 209 -3.91 -3.87 -8.13
C TYR A 209 -5.27 -4.52 -8.23
N VAL A 210 -6.27 -3.78 -8.67
CA VAL A 210 -7.62 -4.31 -8.85
C VAL A 210 -7.58 -5.58 -9.72
N PRO A 211 -8.21 -6.69 -9.30
CA PRO A 211 -8.26 -7.91 -10.09
C PRO A 211 -8.83 -7.65 -11.49
N LYS A 212 -8.23 -8.26 -12.51
CA LYS A 212 -8.63 -8.08 -13.91
C LYS A 212 -9.65 -9.13 -14.34
N ASP A 213 -10.50 -8.75 -15.29
CA ASP A 213 -11.50 -9.61 -15.94
C ASP A 213 -12.54 -10.24 -14.99
N GLN A 214 -12.75 -9.66 -13.80
CA GLN A 214 -13.77 -10.11 -12.84
C GLN A 214 -15.02 -9.24 -12.90
N SER A 215 -16.18 -9.84 -12.67
CA SER A 215 -17.44 -9.13 -12.50
C SER A 215 -17.72 -8.86 -11.02
N GLY A 216 -18.20 -7.67 -10.68
CA GLY A 216 -18.46 -7.25 -9.31
C GLY A 216 -18.20 -5.78 -9.09
N ASN A 217 -18.83 -5.23 -8.05
CA ASN A 217 -18.70 -3.82 -7.64
C ASN A 217 -18.08 -3.64 -6.25
N LEU A 218 -17.71 -4.71 -5.53
CA LEU A 218 -16.98 -4.63 -4.25
C LEU A 218 -15.66 -5.38 -4.34
N TRP A 219 -14.55 -4.67 -4.20
CA TRP A 219 -13.21 -5.23 -4.10
C TRP A 219 -12.78 -5.27 -2.63
N THR A 220 -12.79 -6.45 -2.02
CA THR A 220 -12.16 -6.64 -0.70
C THR A 220 -10.66 -6.80 -0.89
N VAL A 221 -9.89 -5.82 -0.42
CA VAL A 221 -8.48 -5.69 -0.77
C VAL A 221 -7.60 -6.48 0.21
N PHE A 222 -7.70 -6.15 1.49
CA PHE A 222 -6.92 -6.77 2.54
C PHE A 222 -7.64 -6.71 3.88
N LYS A 223 -7.13 -7.51 4.81
CA LYS A 223 -7.50 -7.53 6.22
C LYS A 223 -6.29 -7.26 7.08
N VAL A 224 -6.53 -6.76 8.28
CA VAL A 224 -5.55 -6.75 9.37
C VAL A 224 -6.11 -7.62 10.47
N ASN A 225 -5.40 -8.67 10.86
CA ASN A 225 -5.86 -9.54 11.93
C ASN A 225 -5.61 -8.94 13.33
N GLU A 226 -6.06 -9.64 14.37
CA GLU A 226 -5.94 -9.20 15.77
C GLU A 226 -4.49 -8.94 16.21
N ASN A 227 -3.52 -9.64 15.61
CA ASN A 227 -2.08 -9.44 15.86
C ASN A 227 -1.47 -8.27 15.09
N GLY A 228 -2.24 -7.65 14.17
CA GLY A 228 -1.85 -6.51 13.36
C GLY A 228 -1.16 -6.90 12.06
N ALA A 229 -1.17 -8.18 11.68
CA ALA A 229 -0.60 -8.62 10.42
C ALA A 229 -1.58 -8.36 9.27
N ILE A 230 -1.05 -7.83 8.16
CA ILE A 230 -1.81 -7.67 6.92
C ILE A 230 -1.95 -9.03 6.24
N GLU A 231 -3.21 -9.40 6.00
CA GLU A 231 -3.67 -10.58 5.28
C GLU A 231 -4.26 -10.14 3.94
N ASP A 232 -3.67 -10.62 2.86
CA ASP A 232 -4.09 -10.28 1.52
C ASP A 232 -5.43 -10.97 1.21
N VAL A 233 -6.40 -10.27 0.59
CA VAL A 233 -7.71 -10.84 0.18
C VAL A 233 -7.91 -10.73 -1.33
N ASN A 234 -7.69 -9.54 -1.87
CA ASN A 234 -7.67 -9.19 -3.28
C ASN A 234 -8.75 -9.88 -4.16
N ASN A 235 -10.02 -9.79 -3.74
CA ASN A 235 -11.12 -10.47 -4.41
C ASN A 235 -12.28 -9.51 -4.72
N ILE A 236 -12.86 -9.64 -5.92
CA ILE A 236 -14.05 -8.88 -6.33
C ILE A 236 -15.31 -9.74 -6.12
N LYS A 237 -16.39 -9.09 -5.66
CA LYS A 237 -17.72 -9.69 -5.52
C LYS A 237 -18.79 -8.67 -5.92
N GLY A 238 -19.84 -9.14 -6.60
CA GLY A 238 -21.05 -8.35 -6.82
C GLY A 238 -21.92 -8.26 -5.56
N ILE A 239 -22.35 -7.05 -5.20
CA ILE A 239 -23.27 -6.79 -4.08
C ILE A 239 -24.35 -5.79 -4.49
N SER A 240 -25.54 -5.93 -3.92
CA SER A 240 -26.70 -5.06 -4.18
C SER A 240 -27.10 -4.23 -2.95
N VAL A 241 -26.14 -3.87 -2.11
CA VAL A 241 -26.35 -3.02 -0.94
C VAL A 241 -25.81 -1.62 -1.20
N GLY A 242 -26.40 -0.61 -0.56
CA GLY A 242 -25.87 0.76 -0.61
C GLY A 242 -24.59 0.90 0.21
N ALA A 243 -23.83 1.98 -0.02
CA ALA A 243 -22.57 2.22 0.66
C ALA A 243 -22.66 2.21 2.20
N GLY A 244 -23.78 2.69 2.75
CA GLY A 244 -24.03 2.69 4.20
C GLY A 244 -24.33 1.32 4.81
N ASP A 245 -24.58 0.29 3.99
CA ASP A 245 -24.87 -1.08 4.42
C ASP A 245 -23.73 -2.05 4.08
N ILE A 246 -22.60 -1.54 3.59
CA ILE A 246 -21.43 -2.35 3.22
C ILE A 246 -20.80 -3.02 4.45
N ASP A 247 -20.92 -2.41 5.62
CA ASP A 247 -20.52 -3.00 6.89
C ASP A 247 -21.20 -4.35 7.16
N ASN A 248 -22.45 -4.55 6.74
CA ASN A 248 -23.16 -5.83 6.83
C ASN A 248 -22.48 -6.94 6.00
N VAL A 249 -21.80 -6.56 4.90
CA VAL A 249 -21.05 -7.48 4.04
C VAL A 249 -19.63 -7.72 4.58
N LEU A 250 -18.98 -6.69 5.11
CA LEU A 250 -17.57 -6.75 5.52
C LEU A 250 -17.37 -7.20 6.98
N THR A 251 -18.30 -6.93 7.88
CA THR A 251 -18.21 -7.33 9.30
C THR A 251 -18.01 -8.85 9.48
N PRO A 252 -18.71 -9.73 8.74
CA PRO A 252 -18.43 -11.17 8.82
C PRO A 252 -16.99 -11.55 8.43
N LEU A 253 -16.31 -10.72 7.64
CA LEU A 253 -14.93 -10.96 7.22
C LEU A 253 -13.91 -10.58 8.28
N LEU A 254 -14.26 -9.80 9.30
CA LEU A 254 -13.35 -9.42 10.38
C LEU A 254 -12.77 -10.65 11.10
N ASN A 255 -13.58 -11.71 11.24
CA ASN A 255 -13.22 -12.93 11.96
C ASN A 255 -13.07 -14.15 11.04
N SER A 256 -13.20 -13.98 9.72
CA SER A 256 -13.03 -15.10 8.80
C SER A 256 -11.55 -15.48 8.68
N ASN A 257 -11.24 -16.75 8.47
CA ASN A 257 -9.91 -17.14 8.00
C ASN A 257 -9.89 -16.94 6.49
N THR A 258 -9.21 -15.90 6.01
CA THR A 258 -8.98 -15.77 4.57
C THR A 258 -7.74 -16.55 4.21
N THR A 259 -7.92 -17.76 3.70
CA THR A 259 -6.85 -18.47 3.00
C THR A 259 -6.88 -18.06 1.54
N LEU A 260 -6.01 -17.12 1.16
CA LEU A 260 -5.62 -17.06 -0.25
C LEU A 260 -5.00 -18.39 -0.66
N PRO A 261 -5.10 -18.78 -1.93
CA PRO A 261 -4.26 -19.83 -2.47
C PRO A 261 -2.81 -19.49 -2.12
N HIS A 262 -2.14 -20.43 -1.43
CA HIS A 262 -0.72 -20.33 -1.16
C HIS A 262 -0.02 -20.08 -2.50
N GLN A 263 0.80 -19.02 -2.59
CA GLN A 263 1.57 -18.80 -3.81
C GLN A 263 2.56 -19.94 -3.93
N ASN A 264 2.49 -20.69 -5.03
CA ASN A 264 3.46 -21.74 -5.32
C ASN A 264 4.81 -21.09 -5.67
N TRP A 265 5.64 -20.89 -4.66
CA TRP A 265 7.00 -20.37 -4.81
C TRP A 265 7.91 -21.46 -5.39
N GLY A 266 8.64 -21.11 -6.45
CA GLY A 266 9.66 -22.00 -7.02
C GLY A 266 10.85 -22.16 -6.07
N ALA A 267 11.52 -23.31 -6.11
CA ALA A 267 12.73 -23.55 -5.31
C ALA A 267 13.80 -22.46 -5.52
N GLU A 268 13.96 -22.00 -6.76
CA GLU A 268 14.89 -20.91 -7.12
C GLU A 268 14.58 -19.60 -6.39
N GLN A 269 13.31 -19.19 -6.31
CA GLN A 269 12.91 -17.96 -5.61
C GLN A 269 13.20 -18.05 -4.10
N ILE A 270 12.96 -19.23 -3.52
CA ILE A 270 13.26 -19.52 -2.11
C ILE A 270 14.77 -19.46 -1.87
N ASP A 271 15.58 -20.05 -2.76
CA ASP A 271 17.05 -20.06 -2.65
C ASP A 271 17.64 -18.66 -2.79
N ILE A 272 17.17 -17.87 -3.78
CA ILE A 272 17.55 -16.46 -3.94
C ILE A 272 17.20 -15.67 -2.68
N SER A 273 15.98 -15.83 -2.17
CA SER A 273 15.55 -15.16 -0.94
C SER A 273 16.44 -15.49 0.25
N ASN A 274 16.79 -16.76 0.44
CA ASN A 274 17.65 -17.21 1.52
C ASN A 274 19.08 -16.66 1.38
N ALA A 275 19.63 -16.64 0.17
CA ALA A 275 20.95 -16.08 -0.11
C ALA A 275 20.99 -14.56 0.16
N LEU A 276 19.96 -13.83 -0.26
CA LEU A 276 19.80 -12.40 0.02
C LEU A 276 19.71 -12.14 1.53
N ASN A 277 18.94 -12.95 2.26
CA ASN A 277 18.87 -12.83 3.71
C ASN A 277 20.25 -13.03 4.37
N LEU A 278 21.08 -13.96 3.89
CA LEU A 278 22.44 -14.14 4.43
C LEU A 278 23.35 -12.92 4.17
N LYS A 279 23.25 -12.30 2.98
CA LYS A 279 23.96 -11.05 2.66
C LYS A 279 23.52 -9.89 3.56
N GLY A 280 22.21 -9.80 3.83
CA GLY A 280 21.66 -8.84 4.79
C GLY A 280 22.21 -9.04 6.20
N GLU A 281 22.30 -10.29 6.68
CA GLU A 281 22.87 -10.60 7.99
C GLU A 281 24.35 -10.22 8.08
N GLU A 282 25.12 -10.41 7.01
CA GLU A 282 26.51 -9.99 6.93
C GLU A 282 26.66 -8.47 6.98
N SER A 283 25.88 -7.76 6.19
CA SER A 283 25.84 -6.29 6.18
C SER A 283 25.45 -5.73 7.54
N TYR A 284 24.47 -6.36 8.20
CA TYR A 284 24.06 -6.02 9.57
C TYR A 284 25.19 -6.19 10.59
N ARG A 285 25.96 -7.30 10.52
CA ARG A 285 27.13 -7.53 11.40
C ARG A 285 28.21 -6.45 11.21
N ARG A 286 28.38 -5.97 9.98
CA ARG A 286 29.27 -4.85 9.63
C ARG A 286 28.68 -3.48 9.96
N LYS A 287 27.48 -3.41 10.52
CA LYS A 287 26.72 -2.18 10.83
C LYS A 287 26.35 -1.34 9.60
N GLN A 288 26.35 -1.95 8.42
CA GLN A 288 25.90 -1.34 7.16
C GLN A 288 24.37 -1.49 7.08
N TYR A 289 23.65 -0.69 7.88
CA TYR A 289 22.22 -0.94 8.13
C TYR A 289 21.32 -0.69 6.91
N GLU A 290 21.56 0.35 6.11
CA GLU A 290 20.76 0.58 4.90
C GLU A 290 20.99 -0.50 3.85
N GLU A 291 22.23 -0.99 3.70
CA GLU A 291 22.54 -2.12 2.82
C GLU A 291 21.86 -3.41 3.30
N ALA A 292 21.86 -3.65 4.62
CA ALA A 292 21.14 -4.77 5.20
C ALA A 292 19.62 -4.68 4.94
N ILE A 293 19.03 -3.49 5.09
CA ILE A 293 17.61 -3.24 4.77
C ILE A 293 17.33 -3.56 3.30
N SER A 294 18.20 -3.15 2.37
CA SER A 294 18.06 -3.47 0.95
C SER A 294 18.03 -4.99 0.73
N PHE A 295 19.04 -5.72 1.21
CA PHE A 295 19.11 -7.17 1.02
C PHE A 295 17.94 -7.93 1.65
N PHE A 296 17.51 -7.55 2.85
CA PHE A 296 16.34 -8.18 3.47
C PHE A 296 15.04 -7.82 2.75
N THR A 297 14.92 -6.62 2.20
CA THR A 297 13.77 -6.19 1.39
C THR A 297 13.71 -6.99 0.08
N GLU A 298 14.83 -7.13 -0.62
CA GLU A 298 14.94 -7.98 -1.82
C GLU A 298 14.63 -9.45 -1.50
N SER A 299 15.05 -9.93 -0.32
CA SER A 299 14.75 -11.29 0.16
C SER A 299 13.24 -11.53 0.28
N VAL A 300 12.50 -10.63 0.93
CA VAL A 300 11.04 -10.79 1.08
C VAL A 300 10.27 -10.48 -0.21
N ASN A 301 10.84 -9.75 -1.15
CA ASN A 301 10.26 -9.55 -2.48
C ASN A 301 10.40 -10.80 -3.37
N ASN A 302 11.47 -11.58 -3.19
CA ASN A 302 11.66 -12.85 -3.92
C ASN A 302 10.84 -14.00 -3.32
N TYR A 303 10.69 -14.05 -1.99
CA TYR A 303 9.87 -15.04 -1.30
C TYR A 303 9.17 -14.37 -0.11
N SER A 304 7.90 -14.02 -0.29
CA SER A 304 7.16 -13.19 0.66
C SER A 304 6.73 -13.91 1.93
N GLU A 305 7.04 -15.20 2.05
CA GLU A 305 6.85 -16.01 3.25
C GLU A 305 8.16 -16.33 3.99
N ASN A 306 9.26 -15.64 3.64
CA ASN A 306 10.51 -15.74 4.40
C ASN A 306 10.40 -15.06 5.76
N GLY A 307 9.79 -15.75 6.74
CA GLY A 307 9.58 -15.23 8.09
C GLY A 307 10.89 -14.84 8.81
N LYS A 308 12.01 -15.49 8.48
CA LYS A 308 13.33 -15.15 9.02
C LYS A 308 13.80 -13.78 8.52
N ALA A 309 13.65 -13.51 7.22
CA ALA A 309 13.99 -12.23 6.63
C ALA A 309 13.14 -11.08 7.22
N TYR A 310 11.85 -11.30 7.47
CA TYR A 310 11.01 -10.33 8.19
C TYR A 310 11.47 -10.09 9.64
N GLY A 311 11.87 -11.13 10.37
CA GLY A 311 12.46 -10.96 11.70
C GLY A 311 13.73 -10.12 11.67
N ASN A 312 14.58 -10.35 10.67
CA ASN A 312 15.80 -9.58 10.45
C ASN A 312 15.52 -8.13 10.03
N LEU A 313 14.52 -7.88 9.18
CA LEU A 313 14.01 -6.53 8.87
C LEU A 313 13.59 -5.80 10.15
N GLY A 314 12.82 -6.47 11.01
CA GLY A 314 12.39 -5.92 12.29
C GLY A 314 13.55 -5.47 13.17
N LEU A 315 14.62 -6.26 13.23
CA LEU A 315 15.83 -5.92 13.99
C LEU A 315 16.58 -4.72 13.41
N VAL A 316 16.81 -4.69 12.09
CA VAL A 316 17.55 -3.59 11.48
C VAL A 316 16.76 -2.29 11.46
N TYR A 317 15.45 -2.34 11.23
CA TYR A 317 14.59 -1.17 11.34
C TYR A 317 14.61 -0.56 12.75
N GLN A 318 14.59 -1.39 13.79
CA GLN A 318 14.78 -0.91 15.16
C GLN A 318 16.15 -0.23 15.36
N LYS A 319 17.21 -0.70 14.69
CA LYS A 319 18.55 -0.10 14.80
C LYS A 319 18.65 1.28 14.16
N VAL A 320 17.89 1.54 13.10
CA VAL A 320 17.88 2.84 12.41
C VAL A 320 16.74 3.76 12.87
N GLY A 321 15.95 3.35 13.87
CA GLY A 321 14.87 4.17 14.43
C GLY A 321 13.56 4.14 13.62
N ARG A 322 13.44 3.26 12.63
CA ARG A 322 12.21 3.01 11.84
C ARG A 322 11.25 2.10 12.62
N THR A 323 10.70 2.62 13.71
CA THR A 323 9.98 1.82 14.72
C THR A 323 8.66 1.25 14.21
N ALA A 324 7.90 1.99 13.39
CA ALA A 324 6.66 1.51 12.80
C ALA A 324 6.91 0.34 11.82
N GLU A 325 7.92 0.47 10.95
CA GLU A 325 8.36 -0.60 10.05
C GLU A 325 8.88 -1.82 10.80
N ALA A 326 9.59 -1.60 11.91
CA ALA A 326 10.05 -2.68 12.77
C ALA A 326 8.88 -3.47 13.36
N ILE A 327 7.81 -2.81 13.80
CA ILE A 327 6.59 -3.47 14.28
C ILE A 327 5.93 -4.26 13.16
N TRP A 328 5.73 -3.65 11.99
CA TRP A 328 5.17 -4.34 10.81
C TRP A 328 5.95 -5.61 10.45
N ALA A 329 7.28 -5.52 10.37
CA ALA A 329 8.12 -6.65 10.01
C ALA A 329 8.06 -7.77 11.06
N ASN A 330 8.09 -7.44 12.36
CA ASN A 330 7.93 -8.44 13.42
C ASN A 330 6.54 -9.10 13.39
N ARG A 331 5.46 -8.36 13.11
CA ARG A 331 4.11 -8.92 12.95
C ARG A 331 4.02 -9.89 11.78
N LYS A 332 4.69 -9.58 10.66
CA LYS A 332 4.75 -10.52 9.53
C LYS A 332 5.57 -11.77 9.87
N ALA A 333 6.67 -11.62 10.62
CA ALA A 333 7.43 -12.77 11.13
C ALA A 333 6.60 -13.66 12.09
N ILE A 334 5.74 -13.07 12.93
CA ILE A 334 4.80 -13.79 13.79
C ILE A 334 3.80 -14.58 12.95
N ALA A 335 3.19 -13.95 11.95
CA ALA A 335 2.19 -14.58 11.09
C ALA A 335 2.76 -15.75 10.27
N LEU A 336 4.02 -15.66 9.85
CA LEU A 336 4.72 -16.69 9.07
C LEU A 336 5.37 -17.78 9.94
N ALA A 337 5.34 -17.65 11.27
CA ALA A 337 6.02 -18.57 12.17
C ALA A 337 5.37 -19.96 12.15
N SER A 338 6.10 -20.95 11.62
CA SER A 338 5.65 -22.33 11.46
C SER A 338 6.72 -23.35 11.87
N GLY A 339 6.30 -24.61 12.03
CA GLY A 339 7.19 -25.73 12.39
C GLY A 339 7.78 -25.67 13.80
N LYS A 340 8.86 -26.44 14.04
CA LYS A 340 9.47 -26.64 15.36
C LYS A 340 9.98 -25.36 16.05
N ASN A 341 10.26 -24.32 15.28
CA ASN A 341 10.80 -23.06 15.77
C ASN A 341 9.75 -21.96 15.92
N ALA A 342 8.48 -22.23 15.58
CA ALA A 342 7.42 -21.23 15.52
C ALA A 342 7.29 -20.43 16.83
N SER A 343 7.20 -21.11 17.98
CA SER A 343 7.11 -20.47 19.29
C SER A 343 8.34 -19.62 19.63
N THR A 344 9.53 -20.02 19.16
CA THR A 344 10.75 -19.21 19.38
C THR A 344 10.72 -17.93 18.55
N ILE A 345 10.27 -18.02 17.30
CA ILE A 345 10.11 -16.86 16.40
C ILE A 345 9.05 -15.91 16.97
N ARG A 346 7.87 -16.42 17.34
CA ARG A 346 6.80 -15.60 17.92
C ARG A 346 7.22 -14.96 19.24
N ALA A 347 7.89 -15.69 20.12
CA ALA A 347 8.41 -15.12 21.38
C ALA A 347 9.40 -13.96 21.12
N GLY A 348 10.39 -14.18 20.25
CA GLY A 348 11.39 -13.16 19.93
C GLY A 348 10.79 -11.92 19.26
N ALA A 349 9.88 -12.10 18.32
CA ALA A 349 9.21 -11.00 17.64
C ALA A 349 8.29 -10.19 18.57
N ASN A 350 7.50 -10.86 19.43
CA ASN A 350 6.70 -10.17 20.44
C ASN A 350 7.58 -9.40 21.43
N TYR A 351 8.72 -9.96 21.85
CA TYR A 351 9.66 -9.26 22.70
C TYR A 351 10.24 -8.00 22.01
N ASN A 352 10.61 -8.11 20.73
CA ASN A 352 11.11 -6.96 19.97
C ASN A 352 10.06 -5.85 19.84
N ILE A 353 8.81 -6.20 19.56
CA ILE A 353 7.68 -5.26 19.55
C ILE A 353 7.51 -4.62 20.93
N GLY A 354 7.52 -5.41 22.01
CA GLY A 354 7.42 -4.91 23.37
C GLY A 354 8.51 -3.89 23.72
N LYS A 355 9.75 -4.11 23.27
CA LYS A 355 10.83 -3.12 23.44
C LYS A 355 10.60 -1.81 22.70
N ILE A 356 9.95 -1.86 21.53
CA ILE A 356 9.64 -0.65 20.76
C ILE A 356 8.62 0.18 21.53
N TYR A 357 7.52 -0.43 21.99
CA TYR A 357 6.54 0.27 22.84
C TYR A 357 7.15 0.77 24.15
N GLU A 358 8.03 -0.02 24.80
CA GLU A 358 8.72 0.42 26.02
C GLU A 358 9.59 1.65 25.75
N GLY A 359 10.30 1.68 24.62
CA GLY A 359 11.14 2.82 24.22
C GLY A 359 10.34 4.11 23.99
N GLU A 360 9.10 3.98 23.50
CA GLU A 360 8.16 5.10 23.31
C GLU A 360 7.30 5.40 24.55
N GLY A 361 7.58 4.75 25.69
CA GLY A 361 6.84 4.97 26.95
C GLY A 361 5.43 4.38 27.00
N GLN A 362 5.03 3.58 26.00
CA GLN A 362 3.74 2.88 25.95
C GLN A 362 3.82 1.58 26.77
N TYR A 363 3.90 1.72 28.10
CA TYR A 363 4.22 0.61 29.00
C TYR A 363 3.13 -0.47 29.07
N ASN A 364 1.85 -0.11 28.92
CA ASN A 364 0.75 -1.08 28.93
C ASN A 364 0.84 -2.03 27.72
N GLU A 365 1.11 -1.48 26.55
CA GLU A 365 1.31 -2.20 25.30
C GLU A 365 2.57 -3.06 25.39
N ALA A 366 3.68 -2.49 25.87
CA ALA A 366 4.91 -3.23 26.11
C ALA A 366 4.70 -4.43 27.04
N LEU A 367 3.97 -4.24 28.14
CA LEU A 367 3.62 -5.30 29.09
C LEU A 367 2.82 -6.44 28.42
N ASN A 368 1.83 -6.09 27.60
CA ASN A 368 1.04 -7.07 26.86
C ASN A 368 1.93 -7.90 25.92
N TYR A 369 2.79 -7.24 25.14
CA TYR A 369 3.71 -7.93 24.24
C TYR A 369 4.74 -8.80 24.97
N TYR A 370 5.28 -8.37 26.11
CA TYR A 370 6.19 -9.20 26.90
C TYR A 370 5.50 -10.41 27.54
N LYS A 371 4.25 -10.25 28.00
CA LYS A 371 3.43 -11.38 28.48
C LYS A 371 3.17 -12.38 27.34
N THR A 372 2.83 -11.91 26.15
CA THR A 372 2.66 -12.76 24.96
C THR A 372 3.96 -13.48 24.61
N ALA A 373 5.11 -12.79 24.63
CA ALA A 373 6.41 -13.39 24.38
C ALA A 373 6.73 -14.54 25.37
N LYS A 374 6.45 -14.32 26.66
CA LYS A 374 6.61 -15.34 27.72
C LYS A 374 5.67 -16.53 27.53
N ASN A 375 4.43 -16.27 27.11
CA ASN A 375 3.44 -17.32 26.85
C ASN A 375 3.83 -18.20 25.66
N GLU A 376 4.43 -17.61 24.62
CA GLU A 376 4.99 -18.35 23.49
C GLU A 376 6.19 -19.21 23.90
N LYS A 377 7.11 -18.65 24.68
CA LYS A 377 8.28 -19.38 25.18
C LYS A 377 8.82 -18.75 26.46
N GLN A 378 9.01 -19.53 27.51
CA GLN A 378 9.59 -19.03 28.76
C GLN A 378 11.06 -18.62 28.57
N ASN A 379 11.42 -17.44 29.07
CA ASN A 379 12.78 -16.93 29.11
C ASN A 379 12.92 -15.87 30.22
N PRO A 380 13.94 -15.92 31.09
CA PRO A 380 14.15 -14.92 32.15
C PRO A 380 14.24 -13.47 31.65
N VAL A 381 14.65 -13.25 30.40
CA VAL A 381 14.68 -11.92 29.78
C VAL A 381 13.28 -11.30 29.73
N TYR A 382 12.26 -12.11 29.47
CA TYR A 382 10.87 -11.65 29.41
C TYR A 382 10.32 -11.34 30.80
N ASP A 383 10.69 -12.14 31.81
CA ASP A 383 10.34 -11.86 33.21
C ASP A 383 10.91 -10.52 33.68
N ASN A 384 12.18 -10.28 33.38
CA ASN A 384 12.84 -9.00 33.69
C ASN A 384 12.18 -7.82 32.98
N ALA A 385 11.76 -8.01 31.73
CA ALA A 385 11.07 -6.98 30.96
C ALA A 385 9.68 -6.69 31.54
N ILE A 386 8.90 -7.73 31.87
CA ILE A 386 7.59 -7.62 32.53
C ILE A 386 7.72 -6.87 33.85
N MET A 387 8.62 -7.30 34.74
CA MET A 387 8.83 -6.62 36.04
C MET A 387 9.19 -5.15 35.85
N ARG A 388 10.09 -4.86 34.91
CA ARG A 388 10.54 -3.50 34.63
C ARG A 388 9.39 -2.61 34.17
N VAL A 389 8.60 -3.02 33.18
CA VAL A 389 7.48 -2.18 32.69
C VAL A 389 6.29 -2.15 33.65
N SER A 390 6.02 -3.23 34.39
CA SER A 390 4.99 -3.22 35.43
C SER A 390 5.27 -2.20 36.52
N SER A 391 6.54 -1.97 36.87
CA SER A 391 6.91 -0.90 37.82
C SER A 391 6.68 0.53 37.30
N LYS A 392 6.36 0.69 36.02
CA LYS A 392 6.10 1.98 35.36
C LYS A 392 4.61 2.21 35.07
N ILE A 393 3.77 1.20 35.28
CA ILE A 393 2.32 1.28 35.15
C ILE A 393 1.79 1.51 36.56
N ASN A 394 1.33 2.73 36.82
CA ASN A 394 0.76 3.11 38.11
C ASN A 394 -0.62 2.49 38.32
#